data_AF-A0A498NSL5-F1
#
_entry.id   AF-A0A498NSL5-F1
#
_cell.length_a   1.000
_cell.length_b   1.000
_cell.length_c   1.000
_cell.angle_alpha   90.00
_cell.angle_beta   90.00
_cell.angle_gamma   90.00
#
_symmetry.space_group_name_H-M   'P 1'
#
loop_
_entity.id
_entity.type
_entity.pdbx_description
1 polymer ?
#
loop_
_entity_poly.entity_id
_entity_poly.type
_entity_poly.pdbx_seq_one_letter_code
_entity_poly.pdbx_strand_id
1 'polypeptide(L)'
;MSDLKKITGRPSAEEEQRLNMSESFRKILDLSSGDSQNAGIKPITFVRQVIAGCTYPRMLQGDALPPDARLRAQKLLSHFDGGSIGSYTESCGVMYVRNTIAKSISLRDGGVLCSPEQIFITADTQRALMVYQDTVFADGSEFVSYKRVLAEMGEPYSGRVQLASMHSLSNGIMGECGFRTGYMEMVNVDEAVMLYIEILLTGDLCPPVIGQIALDVMADPPCPGEPSYSLYTRLTIVTLV
;
A
#
# COMPACT_ATOMS: atom_id res chain seq x y z
N MET A 1 5.15 14.37 20.15
CA MET A 1 4.64 13.05 20.62
C MET A 1 4.38 13.01 22.14
N SER A 2 4.20 14.14 22.82
CA SER A 2 4.00 14.22 24.27
C SER A 2 2.52 14.16 24.71
N ASP A 3 1.58 14.51 23.82
CA ASP A 3 0.22 14.87 24.28
C ASP A 3 -0.90 13.88 23.90
N LEU A 4 -0.60 12.76 23.24
CA LEU A 4 -1.57 11.65 23.11
C LEU A 4 -1.67 10.78 24.38
N LYS A 5 -0.73 10.92 25.33
CA LYS A 5 -0.64 10.11 26.55
C LYS A 5 -1.73 10.40 27.60
N LYS A 6 -2.46 11.53 27.47
CA LYS A 6 -3.44 11.98 28.47
C LYS A 6 -4.85 11.41 28.29
N ILE A 7 -5.15 10.75 27.19
CA ILE A 7 -6.54 10.41 26.83
C ILE A 7 -6.99 9.05 27.41
N THR A 8 -6.08 8.13 27.70
CA THR A 8 -6.45 6.76 28.11
C THR A 8 -6.24 6.45 29.59
N GLY A 9 -5.51 7.28 30.35
CA GLY A 9 -5.31 7.13 31.80
C GLY A 9 -4.63 5.83 32.26
N ARG A 10 -4.30 4.91 31.34
CA ARG A 10 -3.57 3.67 31.61
C ARG A 10 -2.14 3.80 31.07
N PRO A 11 -1.12 3.55 31.92
CA PRO A 11 0.25 3.44 31.44
C PRO A 11 0.36 2.36 30.36
N SER A 12 1.27 2.52 29.39
CA SER A 12 1.56 1.44 28.45
C SER A 12 2.09 0.21 29.22
N ALA A 13 1.95 -1.00 28.67
CA ALA A 13 2.48 -2.20 29.32
C ALA A 13 3.99 -2.08 29.63
N GLU A 14 4.73 -1.32 28.82
CA GLU A 14 6.15 -0.99 29.07
C GLU A 14 6.35 -0.01 30.24
N GLU A 15 5.44 0.95 30.41
CA GLU A 15 5.42 1.86 31.56
C GLU A 15 5.01 1.10 32.83
N GLU A 16 4.05 0.17 32.76
CA GLU A 16 3.72 -0.76 33.86
C GLU A 16 4.90 -1.68 34.20
N GLN A 17 5.67 -2.15 33.21
CA GLN A 17 6.88 -2.95 33.45
C GLN A 17 8.01 -2.14 34.10
N ARG A 18 8.17 -0.85 33.72
CA ARG A 18 9.13 0.04 34.39
C ARG A 18 8.70 0.38 35.82
N LEU A 19 7.39 0.38 36.09
CA LEU A 19 6.81 0.71 37.40
C LEU A 19 6.64 -0.52 38.31
N ASN A 20 6.46 -1.72 37.76
CA ASN A 20 6.33 -2.98 38.48
C ASN A 20 7.45 -3.95 38.08
N MET A 21 8.42 -4.12 38.98
CA MET A 21 9.42 -5.20 38.98
C MET A 21 8.76 -6.59 39.18
N SER A 22 8.00 -7.08 38.20
CA SER A 22 7.42 -8.42 38.18
C SER A 22 8.13 -9.28 37.12
N GLU A 23 8.89 -10.29 37.56
CA GLU A 23 9.67 -11.23 36.74
C GLU A 23 8.82 -12.22 35.90
N SER A 24 7.52 -12.00 35.70
CA SER A 24 6.65 -13.05 35.12
C SER A 24 6.72 -13.20 33.59
N PHE A 25 7.38 -12.29 32.87
CA PHE A 25 7.58 -12.40 31.42
C PHE A 25 8.89 -11.76 30.94
N ARG A 26 9.50 -12.35 29.90
CA ARG A 26 10.80 -11.95 29.36
C ARG A 26 10.72 -10.81 28.33
N LYS A 27 9.58 -10.67 27.65
CA LYS A 27 9.38 -9.70 26.56
C LYS A 27 7.91 -9.30 26.46
N ILE A 28 7.65 -8.00 26.29
CA ILE A 28 6.35 -7.48 25.89
C ILE A 28 6.30 -7.42 24.36
N LEU A 29 5.22 -7.92 23.78
CA LEU A 29 4.92 -7.78 22.35
C LEU A 29 3.73 -6.82 22.24
N ASP A 30 3.95 -5.66 21.63
CA ASP A 30 2.84 -4.75 21.30
C ASP A 30 2.12 -5.28 20.06
N LEU A 31 0.89 -5.76 20.28
CA LEU A 31 -0.02 -6.20 19.22
C LEU A 31 -1.18 -5.21 19.02
N SER A 32 -1.19 -4.08 19.73
CA SER A 32 -2.29 -3.11 19.69
C SER A 32 -2.22 -2.15 18.49
N SER A 33 -1.03 -1.97 17.94
CA SER A 33 -0.74 -1.05 16.83
C SER A 33 -1.00 -1.64 15.45
N GLY A 34 -1.11 -2.98 15.34
CA GLY A 34 -1.17 -3.66 14.05
C GLY A 34 0.12 -3.55 13.22
N ASP A 35 1.25 -3.22 13.85
CA ASP A 35 2.54 -3.12 13.18
C ASP A 35 3.16 -4.52 12.99
N SER A 36 2.89 -5.12 11.84
CA SER A 36 3.36 -6.45 11.47
C SER A 36 4.89 -6.58 11.54
N GLN A 37 5.63 -5.54 11.12
CA GLN A 37 7.09 -5.60 11.12
C GLN A 37 7.67 -5.51 12.53
N ASN A 38 7.10 -4.66 13.39
CA ASN A 38 7.46 -4.61 14.81
C ASN A 38 7.10 -5.92 15.54
N ALA A 39 6.02 -6.59 15.12
CA ALA A 39 5.65 -7.92 15.61
C ALA A 39 6.58 -9.04 15.12
N GLY A 40 7.51 -8.75 14.19
CA GLY A 40 8.56 -9.68 13.74
C GLY A 40 8.41 -10.20 12.31
N ILE A 41 7.38 -9.75 11.57
CA ILE A 41 7.27 -10.07 10.14
C ILE A 41 8.39 -9.38 9.38
N LYS A 42 9.07 -10.14 8.52
CA LYS A 42 10.17 -9.59 7.71
C LYS A 42 9.61 -8.78 6.54
N PRO A 43 10.24 -7.66 6.16
CA PRO A 43 9.83 -6.90 5.00
C PRO A 43 10.03 -7.71 3.71
N ILE A 44 9.20 -7.44 2.71
CA ILE A 44 9.30 -8.09 1.40
C ILE A 44 10.59 -7.63 0.71
N THR A 45 11.47 -8.58 0.39
CA THR A 45 12.81 -8.29 -0.15
C THR A 45 12.74 -7.51 -1.46
N PHE A 46 11.83 -7.87 -2.37
CA PHE A 46 11.71 -7.20 -3.67
C PHE A 46 11.34 -5.73 -3.54
N VAL A 47 10.40 -5.38 -2.64
CA VAL A 47 10.02 -3.99 -2.34
C VAL A 47 11.26 -3.19 -1.90
N ARG A 48 12.05 -3.76 -0.97
CA ARG A 48 13.26 -3.10 -0.47
C ARG A 48 14.34 -2.95 -1.54
N GLN A 49 14.50 -3.93 -2.43
CA GLN A 49 15.45 -3.87 -3.54
C GLN A 49 15.09 -2.77 -4.54
N VAL A 50 13.81 -2.66 -4.93
CA VAL A 50 13.34 -1.61 -5.84
C VAL A 50 13.52 -0.23 -5.20
N ILE A 51 13.09 -0.06 -3.94
CA ILE A 51 13.28 1.21 -3.20
C ILE A 51 14.76 1.56 -3.07
N ALA A 52 15.64 0.61 -2.78
CA ALA A 52 17.08 0.85 -2.70
C ALA A 52 17.65 1.29 -4.06
N GLY A 53 17.22 0.66 -5.15
CA GLY A 53 17.61 1.05 -6.52
C GLY A 53 17.16 2.47 -6.88
N CYS A 54 15.95 2.88 -6.46
CA CYS A 54 15.46 4.24 -6.68
C CYS A 54 16.13 5.28 -5.76
N THR A 55 16.43 4.90 -4.51
CA THR A 55 17.07 5.78 -3.51
C THR A 55 18.54 6.01 -3.80
N TYR A 56 19.24 4.97 -4.27
CA TYR A 56 20.65 5.05 -4.64
C TYR A 56 20.89 4.49 -6.05
N PRO A 57 20.60 5.28 -7.11
CA PRO A 57 20.65 4.82 -8.50
C PRO A 57 21.99 4.27 -8.98
N ARG A 58 23.10 4.57 -8.28
CA ARG A 58 24.40 3.94 -8.58
C ARG A 58 24.37 2.41 -8.42
N MET A 59 23.50 1.86 -7.56
CA MET A 59 23.32 0.41 -7.40
C MET A 59 22.67 -0.27 -8.60
N LEU A 60 22.08 0.52 -9.52
CA LEU A 60 21.55 0.00 -10.77
C LEU A 60 22.68 -0.38 -11.75
N GLN A 61 23.91 0.04 -11.47
CA GLN A 61 25.11 -0.36 -12.20
C GLN A 61 25.67 -1.65 -11.57
N GLY A 62 25.97 -2.66 -12.39
CA GLY A 62 26.46 -3.95 -11.92
C GLY A 62 25.34 -4.91 -11.49
N ASP A 63 25.69 -5.88 -10.65
CA ASP A 63 24.88 -7.07 -10.28
C ASP A 63 24.39 -7.07 -8.82
N ALA A 64 24.50 -5.93 -8.13
CA ALA A 64 24.10 -5.78 -6.73
C ALA A 64 22.59 -6.01 -6.48
N LEU A 65 21.76 -5.83 -7.52
CA LEU A 65 20.32 -6.06 -7.49
C LEU A 65 19.93 -7.04 -8.61
N PRO A 66 18.92 -7.91 -8.39
CA PRO A 66 18.47 -8.83 -9.42
C PRO A 66 17.94 -8.05 -10.65
N PRO A 67 18.03 -8.62 -11.87
CA PRO A 67 17.72 -7.90 -13.11
C PRO A 67 16.32 -7.27 -13.16
N ASP A 68 15.32 -7.98 -12.64
CA ASP A 68 13.93 -7.51 -12.55
C ASP A 68 13.77 -6.32 -11.59
N ALA A 69 14.41 -6.36 -10.41
CA ALA A 69 14.40 -5.23 -9.48
C ALA A 69 15.11 -3.99 -10.08
N ARG A 70 16.24 -4.19 -10.79
CA ARG A 70 16.92 -3.09 -11.51
C ARG A 70 16.04 -2.49 -12.59
N LEU A 71 15.41 -3.33 -13.41
CA LEU A 71 14.53 -2.90 -14.48
C LEU A 71 13.33 -2.12 -13.93
N ARG A 72 12.71 -2.64 -12.86
CA ARG A 72 11.60 -1.98 -12.16
C ARG A 72 12.01 -0.60 -11.63
N ALA A 73 13.15 -0.52 -10.94
CA ALA A 73 13.66 0.74 -10.41
C ALA A 73 13.99 1.77 -11.52
N GLN A 74 14.63 1.33 -12.61
CA GLN A 74 14.90 2.19 -13.78
C GLN A 74 13.60 2.69 -14.42
N LYS A 75 12.61 1.81 -14.55
CA LYS A 75 11.30 2.15 -15.12
C LYS A 75 10.60 3.21 -14.28
N LEU A 76 10.53 3.02 -12.95
CA LEU A 76 9.96 4.00 -12.03
C LEU A 76 10.69 5.35 -12.09
N LEU A 77 12.03 5.35 -12.02
CA LEU A 77 12.82 6.58 -12.13
C LEU A 77 12.56 7.33 -13.45
N SER A 78 12.34 6.62 -14.57
CA SER A 78 12.02 7.26 -15.86
C SER A 78 10.67 7.99 -15.88
N HIS A 79 9.80 7.72 -14.91
CA HIS A 79 8.50 8.37 -14.74
C HIS A 79 8.51 9.45 -13.65
N PHE A 80 9.60 9.62 -12.91
CA PHE A 80 9.77 10.70 -11.95
C PHE A 80 10.58 11.85 -12.54
N ASP A 81 10.18 13.08 -12.24
CA ASP A 81 10.84 14.28 -12.77
C ASP A 81 12.31 14.34 -12.38
N GLY A 82 13.16 14.47 -13.40
CA GLY A 82 14.63 14.48 -13.25
C GLY A 82 15.22 13.11 -12.86
N GLY A 83 14.45 12.02 -12.92
CA GLY A 83 14.92 10.71 -12.48
C GLY A 83 15.20 10.66 -10.98
N SER A 84 14.44 11.43 -10.19
CA SER A 84 14.70 11.65 -8.77
C SER A 84 13.46 11.36 -7.92
N ILE A 85 13.64 10.56 -6.88
CA ILE A 85 12.57 10.31 -5.88
C ILE A 85 12.42 11.45 -4.86
N GLY A 86 13.24 12.50 -4.97
CA GLY A 86 13.14 13.72 -4.16
C GLY A 86 12.32 14.84 -4.84
N SER A 87 11.94 14.66 -6.10
CA SER A 87 11.07 15.58 -6.82
C SER A 87 9.61 15.35 -6.41
N TYR A 88 8.80 16.41 -6.38
CA TYR A 88 7.35 16.25 -6.26
C TYR A 88 6.80 15.48 -7.46
N THR A 89 5.72 14.74 -7.24
CA THR A 89 4.90 14.16 -8.31
C THR A 89 3.62 14.97 -8.49
N GLU A 90 2.78 14.57 -9.43
CA GLU A 90 1.38 15.01 -9.49
C GLU A 90 0.68 14.79 -8.13
N SER A 91 -0.28 15.66 -7.81
CA SER A 91 -1.00 15.67 -6.53
C SER A 91 -1.78 14.40 -6.23
N CYS A 92 -2.25 13.73 -7.28
CA CYS A 92 -2.96 12.44 -7.18
C CYS A 92 -2.00 11.24 -7.21
N GLY A 93 -0.69 11.49 -7.24
CA GLY A 93 0.36 10.49 -7.50
C GLY A 93 0.70 10.37 -8.99
N VAL A 94 1.87 9.82 -9.29
CA VAL A 94 2.39 9.71 -10.66
C VAL A 94 1.48 8.82 -11.51
N MET A 95 1.17 9.29 -12.72
CA MET A 95 0.27 8.59 -13.65
C MET A 95 0.70 7.14 -13.92
N TYR A 96 2.01 6.86 -13.99
CA TYR A 96 2.52 5.50 -14.19
C TYR A 96 2.03 4.51 -13.10
N VAL A 97 2.15 4.88 -11.83
CA VAL A 97 1.74 4.02 -10.70
C VAL A 97 0.22 3.90 -10.65
N ARG A 98 -0.52 4.98 -10.93
CA ARG A 98 -2.00 4.94 -11.04
C ARG A 98 -2.46 3.96 -12.13
N ASN A 99 -1.76 3.90 -13.26
CA ASN A 99 -2.00 2.92 -14.31
C ASN A 99 -1.74 1.48 -13.86
N THR A 100 -0.66 1.25 -13.11
CA THR A 100 -0.37 -0.08 -12.53
C THR A 100 -1.49 -0.51 -11.58
N ILE A 101 -1.92 0.38 -10.68
CA ILE A 101 -3.03 0.14 -9.74
C ILE A 101 -4.33 -0.16 -10.49
N ALA A 102 -4.70 0.67 -11.46
CA ALA A 102 -5.92 0.49 -12.24
C ALA A 102 -5.96 -0.87 -12.97
N LYS A 103 -4.84 -1.28 -13.58
CA LYS A 103 -4.72 -2.61 -14.21
C LYS A 103 -4.89 -3.73 -13.19
N SER A 104 -4.26 -3.61 -12.02
CA SER A 104 -4.37 -4.59 -10.94
C SER A 104 -5.81 -4.74 -10.45
N ILE A 105 -6.52 -3.63 -10.27
CA ILE A 105 -7.95 -3.61 -9.91
C ILE A 105 -8.79 -4.32 -10.98
N SER A 106 -8.58 -3.99 -12.27
CA SER A 106 -9.32 -4.63 -13.36
C SER A 106 -9.07 -6.13 -13.45
N LEU A 107 -7.83 -6.58 -13.25
CA LEU A 107 -7.50 -8.01 -13.22
C LEU A 107 -8.17 -8.71 -12.03
N ARG A 108 -8.07 -8.13 -10.83
CA ARG A 108 -8.72 -8.64 -9.61
C ARG A 108 -10.24 -8.75 -9.76
N ASP A 109 -10.86 -7.74 -10.38
CA ASP A 109 -12.31 -7.63 -10.51
C ASP A 109 -12.85 -8.34 -11.78
N GLY A 110 -12.15 -9.36 -12.29
CA GLY A 110 -12.63 -10.19 -13.39
C GLY A 110 -12.80 -9.46 -14.72
N GLY A 111 -12.04 -8.37 -14.94
CA GLY A 111 -12.07 -7.57 -16.16
C GLY A 111 -12.93 -6.31 -16.11
N VAL A 112 -13.56 -5.99 -14.97
CA VAL A 112 -14.25 -4.70 -14.80
C VAL A 112 -13.25 -3.55 -14.94
N LEU A 113 -13.46 -2.67 -15.92
CA LEU A 113 -12.51 -1.61 -16.24
C LEU A 113 -12.32 -0.64 -15.07
N CYS A 114 -11.08 -0.25 -14.85
CA CYS A 114 -10.66 0.77 -13.90
C CYS A 114 -9.90 1.83 -14.68
N SER A 115 -10.32 3.08 -14.57
CA SER A 115 -9.59 4.20 -15.17
C SER A 115 -8.54 4.70 -14.16
N PRO A 116 -7.28 4.97 -14.59
CA PRO A 116 -6.28 5.56 -13.71
C PRO A 116 -6.67 6.97 -13.25
N GLU A 117 -7.49 7.69 -14.02
CA GLU A 117 -8.04 9.00 -13.65
C GLU A 117 -8.94 8.93 -12.40
N GLN A 118 -9.54 7.77 -12.13
CA GLN A 118 -10.34 7.50 -10.93
C GLN A 118 -9.52 7.11 -9.70
N ILE A 119 -8.21 6.89 -9.86
CA ILE A 119 -7.31 6.50 -8.78
C ILE A 119 -6.63 7.74 -8.20
N PHE A 120 -6.69 7.87 -6.88
CA PHE A 120 -5.99 8.89 -6.12
C PHE A 120 -5.08 8.20 -5.11
N ILE A 121 -3.78 8.39 -5.25
CA ILE A 121 -2.83 7.95 -4.24
C ILE A 121 -2.89 8.95 -3.08
N THR A 122 -2.90 8.45 -1.85
CA THR A 122 -3.05 9.27 -0.65
C THR A 122 -1.96 8.92 0.38
N ALA A 123 -1.59 9.90 1.19
CA ALA A 123 -0.82 9.61 2.40
C ALA A 123 -1.74 8.86 3.38
N ASP A 124 -1.41 7.60 3.68
CA ASP A 124 -2.23 6.74 4.52
C ASP A 124 -2.41 7.39 5.90
N THR A 125 -3.66 7.71 6.24
CA THR A 125 -4.06 8.12 7.58
C THR A 125 -4.60 6.90 8.29
N GLN A 126 -3.69 6.18 8.94
CA GLN A 126 -3.82 4.92 9.71
C GLN A 126 -4.88 4.92 10.84
N ARG A 127 -5.95 5.72 10.80
CA ARG A 127 -7.00 5.75 11.84
C ARG A 127 -8.37 5.29 11.38
N ALA A 128 -8.63 5.10 10.08
CA ALA A 128 -10.00 4.83 9.63
C ALA A 128 -10.22 3.49 8.92
N LEU A 129 -9.24 2.91 8.19
CA LEU A 129 -9.49 1.67 7.44
C LEU A 129 -8.33 0.67 7.54
N MET A 130 -8.54 -0.38 8.32
CA MET A 130 -7.76 -1.60 8.20
C MET A 130 -8.31 -2.39 7.00
N VAL A 131 -7.64 -2.32 5.84
CA VAL A 131 -8.10 -2.99 4.62
C VAL A 131 -7.36 -4.32 4.46
N TYR A 132 -8.10 -5.43 4.51
CA TYR A 132 -7.55 -6.80 4.51
C TYR A 132 -7.98 -7.61 3.28
N GLN A 133 -7.96 -7.00 2.10
CA GLN A 133 -8.39 -7.68 0.87
C GLN A 133 -7.56 -8.93 0.55
N ASP A 134 -6.28 -8.97 0.91
CA ASP A 134 -5.38 -10.09 0.62
C ASP A 134 -5.30 -11.10 1.79
N THR A 135 -6.21 -11.01 2.76
CA THR A 135 -6.15 -11.75 4.03
C THR A 135 -7.44 -12.56 4.24
N VAL A 136 -7.79 -13.39 3.26
CA VAL A 136 -8.95 -14.29 3.29
C VAL A 136 -8.44 -15.72 3.50
N PHE A 137 -8.74 -16.31 4.66
CA PHE A 137 -8.21 -17.61 5.08
C PHE A 137 -9.23 -18.75 5.09
N ALA A 138 -10.52 -18.44 5.02
CA ALA A 138 -11.56 -19.46 5.09
C ALA A 138 -11.61 -20.27 3.79
N ASP A 139 -11.61 -21.60 3.90
CA ASP A 139 -11.69 -22.49 2.74
C ASP A 139 -12.90 -22.17 1.86
N GLY A 140 -12.69 -22.08 0.55
CA GLY A 140 -13.73 -21.74 -0.43
C GLY A 140 -14.22 -20.30 -0.37
N SER A 141 -13.57 -19.43 0.41
CA SER A 141 -13.86 -18.00 0.45
C SER A 141 -12.89 -17.21 -0.43
N GLU A 142 -13.39 -16.18 -1.10
CA GLU A 142 -12.60 -15.22 -1.86
C GLU A 142 -12.95 -13.79 -1.47
N PHE A 143 -12.02 -12.86 -1.70
CA PHE A 143 -12.33 -11.44 -1.63
C PHE A 143 -13.12 -11.03 -2.89
N VAL A 144 -14.30 -10.46 -2.70
CA VAL A 144 -15.09 -9.86 -3.77
C VAL A 144 -15.21 -8.36 -3.50
N SER A 145 -14.71 -7.54 -4.42
CA SER A 145 -14.77 -6.09 -4.26
C SER A 145 -16.20 -5.57 -4.44
N TYR A 146 -16.56 -4.51 -3.71
CA TYR A 146 -17.82 -3.81 -3.93
C TYR A 146 -17.95 -3.28 -5.36
N LYS A 147 -16.83 -2.92 -6.00
CA LYS A 147 -16.81 -2.50 -7.40
C LYS A 147 -17.25 -3.62 -8.33
N ARG A 148 -16.71 -4.84 -8.17
CA ARG A 148 -17.11 -6.01 -8.96
C ARG A 148 -18.59 -6.28 -8.80
N VAL A 149 -19.08 -6.33 -7.55
CA VAL A 149 -20.52 -6.53 -7.27
C VAL A 149 -21.36 -5.43 -7.92
N LEU A 150 -20.97 -4.17 -7.78
CA LEU A 150 -21.70 -3.03 -8.37
C LEU A 150 -21.78 -3.13 -9.89
N ALA A 151 -20.71 -3.56 -10.55
CA ALA A 151 -20.69 -3.79 -11.99
C ALA A 151 -21.59 -4.96 -12.39
N GLU A 152 -21.54 -6.08 -11.65
CA GLU A 152 -22.37 -7.27 -11.88
C GLU A 152 -23.87 -7.01 -11.66
N MET A 153 -24.22 -6.08 -10.77
CA MET A 153 -25.62 -5.67 -10.55
C MET A 153 -26.26 -4.99 -11.77
N GLY A 154 -25.45 -4.40 -12.67
CA GLY A 154 -25.93 -3.71 -13.87
C GLY A 154 -26.84 -2.50 -13.56
N GLU A 155 -27.52 -2.00 -14.59
CA GLU A 155 -28.42 -0.86 -14.46
C GLU A 155 -29.66 -1.20 -13.60
N PRO A 156 -30.15 -0.26 -12.76
CA PRO A 156 -29.73 1.14 -12.65
C PRO A 156 -28.57 1.38 -11.67
N TYR A 157 -27.99 0.33 -11.09
CA TYR A 157 -27.01 0.47 -10.01
C TYR A 157 -25.63 0.85 -10.53
N SER A 158 -25.12 0.11 -11.52
CA SER A 158 -23.76 0.26 -12.07
C SER A 158 -23.45 1.67 -12.56
N GLY A 159 -24.45 2.40 -13.06
CA GLY A 159 -24.30 3.77 -13.55
C GLY A 159 -24.73 4.87 -12.58
N ARG A 160 -25.19 4.56 -11.36
CA ARG A 160 -25.73 5.56 -10.42
C ARG A 160 -25.14 5.54 -9.02
N VAL A 161 -24.78 4.37 -8.51
CA VAL A 161 -24.24 4.28 -7.15
C VAL A 161 -22.84 4.86 -7.15
N GLN A 162 -22.64 5.90 -6.34
CA GLN A 162 -21.32 6.48 -6.09
C GLN A 162 -20.58 5.60 -5.09
N LEU A 163 -19.33 5.23 -5.40
CA LEU A 163 -18.52 4.33 -4.59
C LEU A 163 -17.10 4.89 -4.46
N ALA A 164 -16.61 4.95 -3.22
CA ALA A 164 -15.21 5.20 -2.91
C ALA A 164 -14.62 3.92 -2.31
N SER A 165 -13.71 3.26 -3.02
CA SER A 165 -13.00 2.07 -2.54
C SER A 165 -11.59 2.46 -2.12
N MET A 166 -11.09 1.91 -1.02
CA MET A 166 -9.76 2.24 -0.49
C MET A 166 -8.92 1.00 -0.30
N HIS A 167 -7.61 1.13 -0.50
CA HIS A 167 -6.64 0.11 -0.16
C HIS A 167 -5.35 0.75 0.36
N SER A 168 -4.59 0.00 1.16
CA SER A 168 -3.46 0.51 1.93
C SER A 168 -2.28 -0.45 1.85
N LEU A 169 -1.09 0.15 1.78
CA LEU A 169 0.20 -0.55 1.84
C LEU A 169 0.51 -1.08 3.26
N SER A 170 -0.19 -0.58 4.28
CA SER A 170 0.06 -0.88 5.70
C SER A 170 -0.44 -2.26 6.14
N ASN A 171 -1.30 -2.90 5.34
CA ASN A 171 -2.04 -4.08 5.78
C ASN A 171 -1.68 -5.33 4.97
N GLY A 172 -2.19 -6.48 5.42
CA GLY A 172 -2.05 -7.76 4.73
C GLY A 172 -0.60 -8.18 4.60
N ILE A 173 -0.26 -8.67 3.40
CA ILE A 173 1.03 -9.27 3.09
C ILE A 173 2.14 -8.22 3.01
N MET A 174 1.83 -7.01 2.53
CA MET A 174 2.83 -5.93 2.38
C MET A 174 3.33 -5.44 3.73
N GLY A 175 2.41 -5.05 4.63
CA GLY A 175 2.75 -4.63 5.99
C GLY A 175 3.77 -3.48 6.06
N GLU A 176 3.79 -2.57 5.08
CA GLU A 176 4.76 -1.49 4.97
C GLU A 176 4.22 -0.19 5.61
N CYS A 177 3.73 -0.29 6.85
CA CYS A 177 3.05 0.78 7.60
C CYS A 177 3.85 2.09 7.66
N GLY A 178 5.17 2.01 7.70
CA GLY A 178 6.06 3.17 7.80
C GLY A 178 6.13 4.01 6.52
N PHE A 179 5.74 3.49 5.36
CA PHE A 179 5.74 4.24 4.09
C PHE A 179 4.47 5.07 3.87
N ARG A 180 3.48 4.97 4.77
CA ARG A 180 2.36 5.93 4.89
C ARG A 180 1.64 6.21 3.58
N THR A 181 1.32 5.19 2.80
CA THR A 181 0.71 5.40 1.49
C THR A 181 -0.38 4.37 1.22
N GLY A 182 -1.46 4.82 0.59
CA GLY A 182 -2.57 4.01 0.10
C GLY A 182 -3.13 4.63 -1.16
N TYR A 183 -4.23 4.08 -1.66
CA TYR A 183 -4.97 4.69 -2.74
C TYR A 183 -6.47 4.58 -2.51
N MET A 184 -7.22 5.45 -3.17
CA MET A 184 -8.66 5.35 -3.30
C MET A 184 -9.07 5.36 -4.78
N GLU A 185 -10.11 4.60 -5.08
CA GLU A 185 -10.78 4.57 -6.37
C GLU A 185 -12.17 5.19 -6.23
N MET A 186 -12.48 6.16 -7.10
CA MET A 186 -13.76 6.87 -7.12
C MET A 186 -14.58 6.45 -8.35
N VAL A 187 -15.72 5.79 -8.12
CA VAL A 187 -16.61 5.28 -9.17
C VAL A 187 -17.95 6.03 -9.12
N ASN A 188 -18.38 6.56 -10.26
CA ASN A 188 -19.63 7.34 -10.44
C ASN A 188 -19.79 8.56 -9.53
N VAL A 189 -18.71 9.04 -8.93
CA VAL A 189 -18.78 10.18 -8.00
C VAL A 189 -19.06 11.45 -8.78
N ASP A 190 -19.98 12.26 -8.26
CA ASP A 190 -20.39 13.52 -8.88
C ASP A 190 -19.18 14.44 -9.14
N GLU A 191 -19.12 15.06 -10.32
CA GLU A 191 -17.97 15.88 -10.73
C GLU A 191 -17.70 17.04 -9.77
N ALA A 192 -18.75 17.63 -9.17
CA ALA A 192 -18.56 18.68 -8.18
C ALA A 192 -17.88 18.15 -6.92
N VAL A 193 -18.17 16.92 -6.51
CA VAL A 193 -17.51 16.25 -5.37
C VAL A 193 -16.08 15.86 -5.73
N MET A 194 -15.84 15.38 -6.95
CA MET A 194 -14.49 15.06 -7.46
C MET A 194 -13.58 16.29 -7.44
N LEU A 195 -14.10 17.47 -7.77
CA LEU A 195 -13.35 18.73 -7.66
C LEU A 195 -12.93 19.03 -6.22
N TYR A 196 -13.81 18.84 -5.23
CA TYR A 196 -13.44 19.02 -3.83
C TYR A 196 -12.37 18.02 -3.37
N ILE A 197 -12.44 16.78 -3.85
CA ILE A 197 -11.41 15.77 -3.57
C ILE A 197 -10.05 16.20 -4.11
N GLU A 198 -9.99 16.66 -5.37
CA GLU A 198 -8.76 17.13 -5.97
C GLU A 198 -8.19 18.35 -5.24
N ILE A 199 -9.05 19.28 -4.81
CA ILE A 199 -8.66 20.42 -3.97
C ILE A 199 -8.08 19.96 -2.62
N LEU A 200 -8.72 18.99 -1.97
CA LEU A 200 -8.22 18.45 -0.69
C LEU A 200 -6.86 17.79 -0.86
N LEU A 201 -6.66 17.01 -1.92
CA LEU A 201 -5.40 16.30 -2.17
C LEU A 201 -4.27 17.20 -2.66
N THR A 202 -4.58 18.26 -3.41
CA THR A 202 -3.58 19.27 -3.82
C THR A 202 -3.06 20.11 -2.64
N GLY A 203 -3.79 20.16 -1.52
CA GLY A 203 -3.33 20.78 -0.28
C GLY A 203 -2.07 20.14 0.31
N ASP A 204 -1.87 18.83 0.08
CA ASP A 204 -0.72 18.06 0.58
C ASP A 204 0.43 17.90 -0.45
N LEU A 205 0.41 18.72 -1.52
CA LEU A 205 1.35 18.70 -2.67
C LEU A 205 1.36 17.39 -3.46
N CYS A 206 1.85 16.29 -2.87
CA CYS A 206 1.78 14.94 -3.43
C CYS A 206 2.01 13.85 -2.37
N PRO A 207 1.57 12.61 -2.61
CA PRO A 207 1.85 11.48 -1.73
C PRO A 207 3.35 11.14 -1.68
N PRO A 208 3.86 10.54 -0.58
CA PRO A 208 5.26 10.15 -0.48
C PRO A 208 5.72 9.25 -1.62
N VAL A 209 6.75 9.67 -2.37
CA VAL A 209 7.24 8.97 -3.58
C VAL A 209 7.69 7.54 -3.28
N ILE A 210 8.33 7.31 -2.12
CA ILE A 210 8.71 5.96 -1.68
C ILE A 210 7.50 5.04 -1.53
N GLY A 211 6.38 5.56 -1.02
CA GLY A 211 5.16 4.78 -0.90
C GLY A 211 4.47 4.54 -2.25
N GLN A 212 4.59 5.48 -3.21
CA GLN A 212 4.16 5.25 -4.59
C GLN A 212 4.93 4.10 -5.25
N ILE A 213 6.25 4.02 -5.02
CA ILE A 213 7.08 2.89 -5.48
C ILE A 213 6.60 1.57 -4.87
N ALA A 214 6.33 1.57 -3.57
CA ALA A 214 5.85 0.37 -2.89
C ALA A 214 4.46 -0.06 -3.36
N LEU A 215 3.56 0.90 -3.67
CA LEU A 215 2.26 0.63 -4.28
C LEU A 215 2.37 0.03 -5.68
N ASP A 216 3.33 0.47 -6.50
CA ASP A 216 3.59 -0.13 -7.82
C ASP A 216 3.91 -1.62 -7.66
N VAL A 217 4.81 -1.95 -6.73
CA VAL A 217 5.19 -3.35 -6.45
C VAL A 217 4.04 -4.16 -5.84
N MET A 218 3.19 -3.52 -5.02
CA MET A 218 1.98 -4.17 -4.47
C MET A 218 0.99 -4.51 -5.58
N ALA A 219 0.77 -3.60 -6.51
CA ALA A 219 -0.19 -3.74 -7.60
C ALA A 219 0.30 -4.68 -8.73
N ASP A 220 1.61 -4.72 -8.97
CA ASP A 220 2.27 -5.52 -10.00
C ASP A 220 3.51 -6.23 -9.41
N PRO A 221 3.28 -7.29 -8.62
CA PRO A 221 4.36 -8.07 -8.02
C PRO A 221 5.14 -8.85 -9.08
N PRO A 222 6.33 -9.39 -8.74
CA PRO A 222 7.07 -10.25 -9.67
C PRO A 222 6.20 -11.38 -10.23
N CYS A 223 6.37 -11.68 -11.51
CA CYS A 223 5.62 -12.70 -12.24
C CYS A 223 6.39 -14.03 -12.33
N PRO A 224 5.69 -15.17 -12.54
CA PRO A 224 6.35 -16.45 -12.79
C PRO A 224 7.38 -16.35 -13.91
N GLY A 225 8.62 -16.78 -13.63
CA GLY A 225 9.75 -16.70 -14.56
C GLY A 225 10.70 -15.53 -14.30
N GLU A 226 10.30 -14.54 -13.49
CA GLU A 226 11.19 -13.47 -13.07
C GLU A 226 12.14 -13.91 -11.93
N PRO A 227 13.39 -13.41 -11.89
CA PRO A 227 14.39 -13.81 -10.89
C PRO A 227 13.92 -13.74 -9.43
N SER A 228 13.13 -12.72 -9.08
CA SER A 228 12.69 -12.45 -7.71
C SER A 228 11.38 -13.16 -7.33
N TYR A 229 10.67 -13.77 -8.28
CA TYR A 229 9.36 -14.40 -8.06
C TYR A 229 9.38 -15.45 -6.95
N SER A 230 10.31 -16.40 -7.06
CA SER A 230 10.38 -17.53 -6.11
C SER A 230 10.60 -17.08 -4.66
N LEU A 231 11.39 -16.03 -4.46
CA LEU A 231 11.63 -15.43 -3.14
C LEU A 231 10.41 -14.63 -2.67
N TYR A 232 9.82 -13.84 -3.56
CA TYR A 232 8.62 -13.06 -3.28
C TYR A 232 7.49 -13.98 -2.78
N THR A 233 7.12 -14.99 -3.57
CA THR A 233 6.06 -15.95 -3.25
C THR A 233 6.33 -16.71 -1.94
N ARG A 234 7.58 -17.07 -1.64
CA ARG A 234 7.92 -17.73 -0.38
C ARG A 234 7.65 -16.82 0.82
N LEU A 235 8.06 -15.56 0.74
CA LEU A 235 7.86 -14.60 1.82
C LEU A 235 6.38 -14.23 2.01
N THR A 236 5.61 -14.18 0.93
CA THR A 236 4.17 -13.90 1.01
C THR A 236 3.39 -15.07 1.56
N ILE A 237 3.70 -16.32 1.17
CA ILE A 237 3.03 -17.53 1.69
C ILE A 237 3.38 -17.79 3.17
N VAL A 238 4.65 -17.63 3.58
CA VAL A 238 5.06 -17.86 4.98
C VAL A 238 4.49 -16.82 5.94
N THR A 239 4.10 -15.64 5.44
CA THR A 239 3.41 -14.63 6.25
C THR A 239 1.93 -14.98 6.48
N LEU A 240 1.38 -15.96 5.74
CA LEU A 240 -0.03 -16.37 5.77
C LEU A 240 -0.26 -17.68 6.57
N VAL A 241 0.77 -18.31 7.13
CA VAL A 241 0.72 -19.57 7.90
C VAL A 241 1.42 -19.41 9.25
#